data_AF-I0USX4-F1
#
_entry.id   AF-I0USX4-F1
#
_cell.length_a   1.000
_cell.length_b   1.000
_cell.length_c   1.000
_cell.angle_alpha   90.00
_cell.angle_beta   90.00
_cell.angle_gamma   90.00
#
_symmetry.space_group_name_H-M   'P 1'
#
loop_
_entity.id
_entity.type
_entity.pdbx_description
1 polymer ?
#
loop_
_entity_poly.entity_id
_entity_poly.type
_entity_poly.pdbx_seq_one_letter_code
_entity_poly.pdbx_strand_id
1 'polypeptide(L)'
;MTQVIPGVVAPYQSPEKIRSRDVQMTAVAFLETRTILVSGTLETSDRAVMVTYDLPSEGEWTFIKVETNLSDQSWSSWIMSVDEDGEFVENPARPAISQQFAQAVYSVDHRRLGFFDGEVRPGEAVLKQFTVRAPSRRFYMSHGRRHRPHVAPIDEIFSEILEGYALDSSYEIYVPVEIRY
;
A
#
# COMPACT_ATOMS: atom_id res chain seq x y z
N MET A 1 -46.61 -14.98 -6.97
CA MET A 1 -45.62 -14.68 -8.02
C MET A 1 -45.17 -13.25 -7.81
N THR A 2 -43.91 -13.08 -7.46
CA THR A 2 -43.35 -11.83 -6.93
C THR A 2 -43.05 -10.85 -8.07
N GLN A 3 -43.65 -9.66 -8.03
CA GLN A 3 -43.37 -8.56 -8.96
C GLN A 3 -42.07 -7.87 -8.55
N VAL A 4 -41.15 -7.74 -9.52
CA VAL A 4 -39.86 -7.06 -9.36
C VAL A 4 -40.09 -5.55 -9.42
N ILE A 5 -39.63 -4.82 -8.40
CA ILE A 5 -39.64 -3.36 -8.35
C ILE A 5 -38.44 -2.84 -9.17
N PRO A 6 -38.64 -2.03 -10.21
CA PRO A 6 -37.53 -1.41 -10.94
C PRO A 6 -37.06 -0.16 -10.17
N GLY A 7 -35.80 -0.15 -9.70
CA GLY A 7 -35.26 1.09 -9.12
C GLY A 7 -34.16 0.97 -8.06
N VAL A 8 -33.28 -0.04 -8.07
CA VAL A 8 -32.05 0.02 -7.27
C VAL A 8 -30.86 0.03 -8.23
N VAL A 9 -30.61 1.19 -8.81
CA VAL A 9 -29.28 1.50 -9.35
C VAL A 9 -28.37 1.63 -8.13
N ALA A 10 -27.35 0.78 -8.03
CA ALA A 10 -26.36 0.86 -6.97
C ALA A 10 -25.76 2.29 -6.92
N PRO A 11 -25.88 3.04 -5.80
CA PRO A 11 -25.32 4.38 -5.72
C PRO A 11 -23.88 4.28 -5.23
N TYR A 12 -23.03 3.61 -5.99
CA TYR A 12 -21.59 3.84 -5.94
C TYR A 12 -21.15 4.04 -7.37
N GLN A 13 -21.53 5.20 -7.93
CA GLN A 13 -20.73 5.75 -9.00
C GLN A 13 -19.34 5.96 -8.40
N SER A 14 -18.35 5.27 -8.95
CA SER A 14 -16.95 5.56 -8.67
C SER A 14 -16.78 7.07 -8.78
N PRO A 15 -16.22 7.75 -7.77
CA PRO A 15 -16.00 9.19 -7.87
C PRO A 15 -15.23 9.49 -9.17
N GLU A 16 -15.53 10.63 -9.80
CA GLU A 16 -14.65 11.20 -10.83
C GLU A 16 -13.20 11.05 -10.34
N LYS A 17 -12.28 10.59 -11.21
CA LYS A 17 -10.90 10.21 -10.83
C LYS A 17 -10.34 11.13 -9.75
N ILE A 18 -10.27 10.62 -8.52
CA ILE A 18 -9.75 11.36 -7.37
C ILE A 18 -8.25 11.50 -7.58
N ARG A 19 -7.72 12.73 -7.55
CA ARG A 19 -6.28 12.92 -7.61
C ARG A 19 -5.68 12.37 -6.33
N SER A 20 -4.56 11.67 -6.41
CA SER A 20 -3.88 11.10 -5.23
C SER A 20 -3.67 12.15 -4.12
N ARG A 21 -3.34 13.40 -4.48
CA ARG A 21 -3.18 14.51 -3.51
C ARG A 21 -4.44 14.89 -2.73
N ASP A 22 -5.63 14.56 -3.24
CA ASP A 22 -6.91 14.85 -2.60
C ASP A 22 -7.33 13.72 -1.64
N VAL A 23 -6.55 12.63 -1.61
CA VAL A 23 -6.76 11.49 -0.75
C VAL A 23 -6.19 11.75 0.64
N GLN A 24 -7.03 11.58 1.66
CA GLN A 24 -6.60 11.74 3.05
C GLN A 24 -5.92 10.48 3.58
N MET A 25 -4.79 10.69 4.23
CA MET A 25 -4.08 9.69 5.02
C MET A 25 -3.60 10.34 6.32
N THR A 26 -3.57 9.55 7.39
CA THR A 26 -3.02 9.96 8.69
C THR A 26 -2.06 8.90 9.19
N ALA A 27 -1.02 9.34 9.88
CA ALA A 27 -0.04 8.46 10.49
C ALA A 27 0.29 8.90 11.91
N VAL A 28 0.51 7.92 12.78
CA VAL A 28 0.90 8.12 14.17
C VAL A 28 2.11 7.24 14.49
N ALA A 29 3.13 7.82 15.11
CA ALA A 29 4.31 7.13 15.59
C ALA A 29 4.23 6.84 17.10
N PHE A 30 4.55 5.59 17.46
CA PHE A 30 4.79 5.12 18.82
C PHE A 30 6.30 4.89 18.97
N LEU A 31 6.97 5.78 19.71
CA LEU A 31 8.44 5.79 19.77
C LEU A 31 8.99 4.57 20.52
N GLU A 32 8.35 4.16 21.61
CA GLU A 32 8.80 3.04 22.45
C GLU A 32 8.87 1.73 21.66
N THR A 33 7.88 1.48 20.80
CA THR A 33 7.79 0.25 20.01
C THR A 33 8.37 0.38 18.61
N ARG A 34 8.84 1.57 18.22
CA ARG A 34 9.25 1.91 16.85
C ARG A 34 8.18 1.55 15.81
N THR A 35 6.93 1.90 16.10
CA THR A 35 5.79 1.55 15.25
C THR A 35 5.13 2.78 14.66
N ILE A 36 4.83 2.75 13.36
CA ILE A 36 4.01 3.73 12.66
C ILE A 36 2.66 3.08 12.34
N LEU A 37 1.57 3.62 12.88
CA LEU A 37 0.21 3.26 12.47
C LEU A 37 -0.22 4.21 11.37
N VAL A 38 -0.68 3.67 10.24
CA VAL A 38 -1.18 4.45 9.12
C VAL A 38 -2.62 4.06 8.83
N SER A 39 -3.49 5.04 8.66
CA SER A 39 -4.86 4.85 8.20
C SER A 39 -5.13 5.80 7.05
N GLY A 40 -5.78 5.31 6.00
CA GLY A 40 -6.14 6.15 4.88
C GLY A 40 -6.73 5.36 3.74
N THR A 41 -6.64 5.94 2.55
CA THR A 41 -7.14 5.33 1.34
C THR A 41 -6.12 5.51 0.21
N LEU A 42 -6.20 4.68 -0.82
CA LEU A 42 -5.31 4.77 -1.98
C LEU A 42 -6.12 4.60 -3.26
N GLU A 43 -5.91 5.51 -4.21
CA GLU A 43 -6.35 5.37 -5.59
C GLU A 43 -5.12 4.95 -6.41
N THR A 44 -5.18 3.75 -7.01
CA THR A 44 -4.13 3.20 -7.89
C THR A 44 -4.68 2.64 -9.22
N SER A 45 -5.77 3.20 -9.74
CA SER A 45 -6.46 2.72 -10.95
C SER A 45 -5.58 2.75 -12.19
N ASP A 46 -4.84 3.84 -12.41
CA ASP A 46 -4.06 4.05 -13.63
C ASP A 46 -2.55 4.17 -13.42
N ARG A 47 -2.09 4.16 -12.17
CA ARG A 47 -0.68 4.27 -11.79
C ARG A 47 -0.45 3.89 -10.34
N ALA A 48 0.82 3.66 -9.99
CA ALA A 48 1.24 3.63 -8.61
C ALA A 48 1.25 5.05 -8.01
N VAL A 49 1.04 5.14 -6.70
CA VAL A 49 1.12 6.41 -5.95
C VAL A 49 2.35 6.41 -5.07
N MET A 50 2.97 7.57 -4.94
CA MET A 50 4.08 7.78 -4.01
C MET A 50 3.53 8.30 -2.69
N VAL A 51 3.88 7.68 -1.58
CA VAL A 51 3.51 8.14 -0.24
C VAL A 51 4.78 8.55 0.49
N THR A 52 4.79 9.79 0.97
CA THR A 52 5.92 10.36 1.70
C THR A 52 5.56 10.50 3.16
N TYR A 53 6.36 9.91 4.04
CA TYR A 53 6.22 10.00 5.49
C TYR A 53 7.32 10.90 6.06
N ASP A 54 6.98 11.77 7.01
CA ASP A 54 7.97 12.46 7.85
C ASP A 54 8.14 11.71 9.17
N LEU A 55 9.03 10.72 9.18
CA LEU A 55 9.28 9.85 10.31
C LEU A 55 9.94 10.62 11.48
N PRO A 56 9.75 10.17 12.73
CA PRO A 56 10.36 10.82 13.89
C PRO A 56 11.89 10.84 13.85
N SER A 57 12.50 9.78 13.32
CA SER A 57 13.96 9.63 13.15
C SER A 57 14.27 8.64 12.04
N GLU A 58 15.54 8.61 11.60
CA GLU A 58 16.09 7.50 10.83
C GLU A 58 16.08 6.17 11.63
N GLY A 59 16.37 5.07 10.93
CA GLY A 59 16.47 3.73 11.48
C GLY A 59 15.26 2.84 11.17
N GLU A 60 15.11 1.77 11.94
CA GLU A 60 14.05 0.79 11.71
C GLU A 60 12.71 1.22 12.29
N TRP A 61 11.67 1.08 11.49
CA TRP A 61 10.28 1.34 11.84
C TRP A 61 9.37 0.23 11.32
N THR A 62 8.53 -0.31 12.22
CA THR A 62 7.46 -1.22 11.83
C THR A 62 6.24 -0.40 11.43
N PHE A 63 5.77 -0.58 10.21
CA PHE A 63 4.52 -0.01 9.73
C PHE A 63 3.40 -1.01 9.95
N ILE A 64 2.27 -0.53 10.47
CA ILE A 64 0.98 -1.22 10.45
C ILE A 64 0.00 -0.28 9.74
N LYS A 65 -0.52 -0.73 8.60
CA LYS A 65 -1.29 0.13 7.69
C LYS A 65 -2.66 -0.48 7.41
N VAL A 66 -3.68 0.35 7.51
CA VAL A 66 -5.03 0.05 7.01
C VAL A 66 -5.34 1.04 5.89
N GLU A 67 -5.52 0.53 4.68
CA GLU A 67 -5.72 1.36 3.50
C GLU A 67 -6.90 0.86 2.66
N THR A 68 -7.88 1.73 2.41
CA THR A 68 -9.02 1.39 1.55
C THR A 68 -8.68 1.52 0.08
N ASN A 69 -9.12 0.54 -0.72
CA ASN A 69 -9.06 0.57 -2.17
C ASN A 69 -10.10 1.54 -2.74
N LEU A 70 -9.67 2.72 -3.22
CA LEU A 70 -10.51 3.66 -3.96
C LEU A 70 -10.39 3.53 -5.47
N SER A 71 -9.59 2.58 -5.96
CA SER A 71 -9.51 2.31 -7.39
C SER A 71 -10.79 1.65 -7.91
N ASP A 72 -11.00 1.73 -9.21
CA ASP A 72 -12.08 1.08 -9.95
C ASP A 72 -11.88 -0.43 -10.17
N GLN A 73 -10.78 -1.00 -9.64
CA GLN A 73 -10.37 -2.39 -9.87
C GLN A 73 -9.98 -3.10 -8.58
N SER A 74 -10.19 -4.42 -8.52
CA SER A 74 -9.66 -5.24 -7.44
C SER A 74 -8.13 -5.29 -7.46
N TRP A 75 -7.52 -5.34 -6.29
CA TRP A 75 -6.10 -5.63 -6.12
C TRP A 75 -5.91 -7.13 -5.89
N SER A 76 -5.38 -7.84 -6.89
CA SER A 76 -5.00 -9.27 -6.76
C SER A 76 -3.60 -9.47 -6.18
N SER A 77 -2.81 -8.39 -6.13
CA SER A 77 -1.58 -8.31 -5.35
C SER A 77 -1.31 -6.83 -5.05
N TRP A 78 -0.41 -6.60 -4.10
CA TRP A 78 -0.01 -5.28 -3.67
C TRP A 78 1.51 -5.18 -3.58
N ILE A 79 2.11 -4.24 -4.31
CA ILE A 79 3.57 -4.07 -4.35
C ILE A 79 3.92 -2.68 -3.82
N MET A 80 4.93 -2.64 -2.98
CA MET A 80 5.52 -1.41 -2.45
C MET A 80 7.00 -1.36 -2.81
N SER A 81 7.50 -0.18 -3.14
CA SER A 81 8.93 0.04 -3.40
C SER A 81 9.43 1.25 -2.62
N VAL A 82 10.69 1.22 -2.20
CA VAL A 82 11.36 2.30 -1.49
C VAL A 82 12.49 2.89 -2.34
N ASP A 83 13.07 4.01 -1.89
CA ASP A 83 14.19 4.66 -2.56
C ASP A 83 15.49 3.82 -2.50
N GLU A 84 16.60 4.37 -2.98
CA GLU A 84 17.88 3.64 -3.11
C GLU A 84 18.54 3.31 -1.78
N ASP A 85 18.29 4.15 -0.78
CA ASP A 85 18.92 4.03 0.53
C ASP A 85 17.98 3.37 1.58
N GLY A 86 16.72 3.14 1.22
CA GLY A 86 15.74 2.43 2.04
C GLY A 86 15.65 0.94 1.73
N GLU A 87 15.21 0.17 2.72
CA GLU A 87 15.00 -1.28 2.56
C GLU A 87 13.83 -1.79 3.40
N PHE A 88 13.21 -2.86 2.93
CA PHE A 88 12.28 -3.68 3.69
C PHE A 88 13.08 -4.74 4.48
N VAL A 89 12.89 -4.75 5.79
CA VAL A 89 13.63 -5.61 6.71
C VAL A 89 12.85 -6.89 6.96
N GLU A 90 13.46 -8.03 6.64
CA GLU A 90 12.96 -9.35 7.06
C GLU A 90 13.19 -9.54 8.57
N ASN A 91 12.19 -9.16 9.37
CA ASN A 91 12.23 -9.33 10.82
C ASN A 91 11.38 -10.55 11.24
N PRO A 92 11.98 -11.67 11.69
CA PRO A 92 11.22 -12.86 12.09
C PRO A 92 10.27 -12.62 13.27
N ALA A 93 10.56 -11.66 14.14
CA ALA A 93 9.69 -11.31 15.27
C ALA A 93 8.52 -10.41 14.85
N ARG A 94 8.61 -9.75 13.69
CA ARG A 94 7.58 -8.87 13.11
C ARG A 94 7.52 -9.10 11.60
N PRO A 95 7.07 -10.29 11.16
CA PRO A 95 7.07 -10.65 9.76
C PRO A 95 6.19 -9.70 8.94
N ALA A 96 6.53 -9.53 7.66
CA ALA A 96 5.62 -8.87 6.74
C ALA A 96 4.41 -9.76 6.50
N ILE A 97 3.23 -9.25 6.86
CA ILE A 97 1.97 -9.99 6.74
C ILE A 97 0.88 -9.06 6.24
N SER A 98 -0.12 -9.65 5.59
CA SER A 98 -1.36 -9.01 5.21
C SER A 98 -2.53 -9.86 5.70
N GLN A 99 -3.65 -9.23 6.02
CA GLN A 99 -4.88 -9.97 6.32
C GLN A 99 -5.56 -10.50 5.05
N GLN A 100 -5.44 -9.78 3.93
CA GLN A 100 -6.15 -10.08 2.68
C GLN A 100 -5.33 -10.91 1.69
N PHE A 101 -4.01 -11.00 1.88
CA PHE A 101 -3.09 -11.72 1.01
C PHE A 101 -2.36 -12.79 1.81
N ALA A 102 -2.37 -14.04 1.33
CA ALA A 102 -1.81 -15.17 2.05
C ALA A 102 -0.28 -15.22 2.04
N GLN A 103 0.36 -14.54 1.08
CA GLN A 103 1.81 -14.62 0.86
C GLN A 103 2.46 -13.24 0.81
N ALA A 104 3.73 -13.18 1.23
CA ALA A 104 4.59 -12.01 1.15
C ALA A 104 5.95 -12.42 0.58
N VAL A 105 6.56 -11.54 -0.23
CA VAL A 105 7.90 -11.76 -0.80
C VAL A 105 8.65 -10.44 -0.91
N TYR A 106 9.97 -10.52 -0.73
CA TYR A 106 10.91 -9.41 -0.86
C TYR A 106 11.68 -9.54 -2.17
N SER A 107 12.02 -8.42 -2.78
CA SER A 107 13.03 -8.42 -3.84
C SER A 107 14.41 -8.74 -3.27
N VAL A 108 15.33 -9.22 -4.12
CA VAL A 108 16.70 -9.59 -3.73
C VAL A 108 17.46 -8.39 -3.13
N ASP A 109 17.20 -7.19 -3.64
CA ASP A 109 17.79 -5.95 -3.14
C ASP A 109 17.07 -5.39 -1.91
N HIS A 110 16.03 -6.06 -1.40
CA HIS A 110 15.16 -5.62 -0.31
C HIS A 110 14.47 -4.27 -0.52
N ARG A 111 14.48 -3.71 -1.74
CA ARG A 111 13.85 -2.42 -2.03
C ARG A 111 12.37 -2.54 -2.35
N ARG A 112 11.84 -3.76 -2.43
CA ARG A 112 10.46 -4.03 -2.80
C ARG A 112 9.88 -5.12 -1.93
N LEU A 113 8.60 -4.96 -1.60
CA LEU A 113 7.80 -5.92 -0.85
C LEU A 113 6.47 -6.10 -1.58
N GLY A 114 6.15 -7.35 -1.91
CA GLY A 114 4.88 -7.71 -2.53
C GLY A 114 4.05 -8.64 -1.64
N PHE A 115 2.74 -8.41 -1.63
CA PHE A 115 1.73 -9.29 -1.05
C PHE A 115 0.83 -9.84 -2.15
N PHE A 116 0.53 -11.13 -2.17
CA PHE A 116 -0.27 -11.78 -3.21
C PHE A 116 -1.01 -13.00 -2.68
N ASP A 117 -1.74 -13.71 -3.56
CA ASP A 117 -2.60 -14.83 -3.21
C ASP A 117 -3.78 -14.38 -2.32
N GLY A 118 -4.60 -13.50 -2.90
CA GLY A 118 -5.70 -12.83 -2.24
C GLY A 118 -6.35 -11.76 -3.12
N GLU A 119 -7.34 -11.04 -2.57
CA GLU A 119 -8.05 -9.97 -3.28
C GLU A 119 -8.44 -8.86 -2.30
N VAL A 120 -8.37 -7.60 -2.77
CA VAL A 120 -8.97 -6.44 -2.11
C VAL A 120 -9.83 -5.70 -3.13
N ARG A 121 -11.15 -5.73 -2.97
CA ARG A 121 -12.09 -5.14 -3.92
C ARG A 121 -12.21 -3.63 -3.73
N PRO A 122 -12.71 -2.88 -4.73
CA PRO A 122 -13.08 -1.48 -4.54
C PRO A 122 -13.95 -1.28 -3.30
N GLY A 123 -13.57 -0.35 -2.44
CA GLY A 123 -14.21 -0.05 -1.16
C GLY A 123 -13.76 -0.92 0.02
N GLU A 124 -13.02 -2.01 -0.20
CA GLU A 124 -12.46 -2.84 0.88
C GLU A 124 -11.12 -2.29 1.38
N ALA A 125 -10.81 -2.59 2.65
CA ALA A 125 -9.54 -2.20 3.26
C ALA A 125 -8.54 -3.37 3.25
N VAL A 126 -7.27 -3.04 3.02
CA VAL A 126 -6.15 -3.94 3.27
C VAL A 126 -5.48 -3.59 4.60
N LEU A 127 -5.28 -4.60 5.46
CA LEU A 127 -4.44 -4.48 6.65
C LEU A 127 -3.11 -5.17 6.36
N LYS A 128 -2.00 -4.45 6.55
CA LYS A 128 -0.65 -4.98 6.38
C LYS A 128 0.30 -4.50 7.47
N GLN A 129 1.24 -5.36 7.81
CA GLN A 129 2.36 -5.06 8.68
C GLN A 129 3.67 -5.37 7.95
N PHE A 130 4.68 -4.53 8.10
CA PHE A 130 6.04 -4.78 7.62
C PHE A 130 7.04 -3.86 8.32
N THR A 131 8.33 -4.15 8.22
CA THR A 131 9.39 -3.30 8.77
C THR A 131 10.23 -2.72 7.65
N VAL A 132 10.61 -1.46 7.79
CA VAL A 132 11.56 -0.79 6.90
C VAL A 132 12.73 -0.24 7.70
N ARG A 133 13.89 -0.12 7.06
CA ARG A 133 14.99 0.73 7.53
C ARG A 133 14.96 2.01 6.72
N ALA A 134 14.68 3.12 7.39
CA ALA A 134 14.61 4.43 6.78
C ALA A 134 15.97 5.15 6.93
N PRO A 135 16.62 5.54 5.82
CA PRO A 135 17.92 6.22 5.83
C PRO A 135 17.80 7.68 6.27
N SER A 136 16.59 8.24 6.20
CA SER A 136 16.29 9.60 6.58
C SER A 136 14.89 9.69 7.18
N ARG A 137 14.60 10.82 7.83
CA ARG A 137 13.26 11.10 8.32
C ARG A 137 12.23 11.18 7.20
N ARG A 138 12.58 11.80 6.07
CA ARG A 138 11.68 11.88 4.92
C ARG A 138 11.80 10.58 4.14
N PHE A 139 10.79 9.74 4.27
CA PHE A 139 10.80 8.39 3.73
C PHE A 139 9.76 8.23 2.64
N TYR A 140 10.17 7.72 1.50
CA TYR A 140 9.35 7.60 0.29
C TYR A 140 9.00 6.14 0.02
N MET A 141 7.74 5.90 -0.31
CA MET A 141 7.28 4.56 -0.66
C MET A 141 6.25 4.61 -1.78
N SER A 142 6.52 3.94 -2.90
CA SER A 142 5.51 3.71 -3.92
C SER A 142 4.55 2.60 -3.51
N HIS A 143 3.33 2.70 -4.02
CA HIS A 143 2.22 1.82 -3.72
C HIS A 143 1.48 1.56 -5.02
N GLY A 144 1.36 0.29 -5.42
CA GLY A 144 0.61 -0.04 -6.62
C GLY A 144 0.09 -1.46 -6.66
N ARG A 145 -0.98 -1.61 -7.43
CA ARG A 145 -1.54 -2.89 -7.86
C ARG A 145 -0.86 -3.35 -9.15
N ARG A 146 -1.02 -4.64 -9.48
CA ARG A 146 -0.52 -5.17 -10.76
C ARG A 146 -1.05 -4.41 -11.95
N HIS A 147 -0.20 -4.20 -12.96
CA HIS A 147 -0.58 -3.67 -14.25
C HIS A 147 -1.50 -4.63 -15.03
N ARG A 148 -1.38 -5.96 -14.82
CA ARG A 148 -2.13 -6.98 -15.57
C ARG A 148 -2.75 -8.03 -14.63
N PRO A 149 -3.99 -7.81 -14.15
CA PRO A 149 -4.59 -8.67 -13.13
C PRO A 149 -5.14 -10.01 -13.64
N HIS A 150 -5.26 -10.23 -14.96
CA HIS A 150 -6.08 -11.34 -15.50
C HIS A 150 -5.36 -12.57 -16.03
N VAL A 151 -4.08 -12.54 -16.33
CA VAL A 151 -3.35 -13.74 -16.75
C VAL A 151 -1.87 -13.47 -16.48
N ALA A 152 -1.32 -14.11 -15.46
CA ALA A 152 0.10 -14.03 -15.18
C ALA A 152 0.45 -15.22 -14.29
N PRO A 153 1.32 -16.15 -14.72
CA PRO A 153 1.91 -17.16 -13.84
C PRO A 153 2.51 -16.50 -12.59
N ILE A 154 2.69 -17.28 -11.52
CA ILE A 154 3.38 -16.83 -10.30
C ILE A 154 4.72 -16.14 -10.62
N ASP A 155 5.43 -16.60 -11.65
CA ASP A 155 6.71 -16.03 -12.10
C ASP A 155 6.61 -14.57 -12.57
N GLU A 156 5.47 -14.17 -13.15
CA GLU A 156 5.23 -12.77 -13.52
C GLU A 156 4.90 -11.91 -12.28
N ILE A 157 4.34 -12.49 -11.20
CA ILE A 157 4.17 -11.76 -9.92
C ILE A 157 5.54 -11.43 -9.38
N PHE A 158 6.42 -12.41 -9.35
CA PHE A 158 7.79 -12.21 -8.92
C PHE A 158 8.52 -11.20 -9.80
N SER A 159 8.34 -11.26 -11.13
CA SER A 159 8.97 -10.30 -12.05
C SER A 159 8.48 -8.86 -11.78
N GLU A 160 7.18 -8.67 -11.62
CA GLU A 160 6.61 -7.34 -11.31
C GLU A 160 7.02 -6.85 -9.91
N ILE A 161 7.21 -7.75 -8.94
CA ILE A 161 7.78 -7.40 -7.64
C ILE A 161 9.26 -7.06 -7.75
N LEU A 162 10.03 -7.69 -8.62
CA LEU A 162 11.44 -7.36 -8.85
C LEU A 162 11.60 -6.03 -9.57
N GLU A 163 10.69 -5.71 -10.49
CA GLU A 163 10.68 -4.43 -11.22
C GLU A 163 10.11 -3.30 -10.36
N GLY A 164 9.06 -3.56 -9.58
CA GLY A 164 8.37 -2.63 -8.70
C GLY A 164 7.77 -1.43 -9.43
N TYR A 165 7.52 -0.35 -8.68
CA TYR A 165 7.07 0.91 -9.26
C TYR A 165 8.06 2.03 -9.00
N ALA A 166 8.34 2.81 -10.05
CA ALA A 166 9.10 4.04 -9.92
C ALA A 166 8.41 5.01 -8.94
N LEU A 167 9.21 5.73 -8.18
CA LEU A 167 8.76 6.83 -7.34
C LEU A 167 8.46 8.03 -8.25
N ASP A 168 7.18 8.43 -8.33
CA ASP A 168 6.71 9.56 -9.13
C ASP A 168 6.04 10.61 -8.24
N SER A 169 6.71 11.76 -8.06
CA SER A 169 6.23 12.86 -7.24
C SER A 169 5.01 13.58 -7.81
N SER A 170 4.65 13.34 -9.07
CA SER A 170 3.42 13.86 -9.68
C SER A 170 2.16 13.32 -8.98
N TYR A 171 2.30 12.18 -8.30
CA TYR A 171 1.23 11.44 -7.58
C TYR A 171 1.57 11.24 -6.11
N GLU A 172 2.26 12.23 -5.53
CA GLU A 172 2.64 12.23 -4.13
C GLU A 172 1.45 12.46 -3.20
N ILE A 173 1.36 11.62 -2.18
CA ILE A 173 0.55 11.83 -0.97
C ILE A 173 1.52 12.09 0.18
N TYR A 174 1.50 13.32 0.71
CA TYR A 174 2.29 13.65 1.89
C TYR A 174 1.51 13.30 3.15
N VAL A 175 2.11 12.49 4.02
CA VAL A 175 1.50 12.02 5.26
C VAL A 175 2.33 12.51 6.44
N PRO A 176 1.88 13.57 7.14
CA PRO A 176 2.52 13.97 8.38
C PRO A 176 2.36 12.87 9.42
N VAL A 177 3.44 12.54 10.13
CA VAL A 177 3.42 11.53 11.20
C VAL A 177 3.36 12.23 12.55
N GLU A 178 2.24 12.09 13.24
CA GLU A 178 2.09 12.62 14.60
C GLU A 178 2.81 11.72 15.61
N ILE A 179 3.56 12.30 16.54
CA ILE A 179 4.20 11.55 17.62
C ILE A 179 3.20 11.42 18.78
N ARG A 180 2.97 10.20 19.25
CA ARG A 180 2.24 9.93 20.49
C ARG A 180 3.20 9.32 21.53
N TYR A 181 3.04 9.79 22.77
CA TYR A 181 3.79 9.37 23.95
C TYR A 181 2.98 8.38 24.77
#